data_AF-A0A0M3IUE6-F1
#
_entry.id   AF-A0A0M3IUE6-F1
#
_cell.length_a   1.000
_cell.length_b   1.000
_cell.length_c   1.000
_cell.angle_alpha   90.00
_cell.angle_beta   90.00
_cell.angle_gamma   90.00
#
_symmetry.space_group_name_H-M   'P 1'
#
loop_
_entity.id
_entity.type
_entity.pdbx_description
1 polymer ?
#
loop_
_entity_poly.entity_id
_entity_poly.type
_entity_poly.pdbx_seq_one_letter_code
_entity_poly.pdbx_strand_id
1 'polypeptide(L)'
;MGIRISILILVISILHQANGDNCNQWSKEKDILNVHLICHTHDDLGWIKTVDEYYYGARKNLVPVGVQYILNTVITELQKDLSRRFSWAETGFLWRWINTHSDFQRHNLAKLVQKGQIEIVGGGWVQNDEATAHYVDIIDQMAFGLRKLNETFGRCGAPRVAWQIDPFGHSKEMANLFAMVRL
;
A
#
# COMPACT_ATOMS: atom_id res chain seq x y z
N MET A 1 6.49 59.05 -16.59
CA MET A 1 5.83 57.92 -17.27
C MET A 1 6.65 56.67 -16.96
N GLY A 2 6.35 56.01 -15.83
CA GLY A 2 7.18 54.94 -15.28
C GLY A 2 6.68 53.57 -15.71
N ILE A 3 7.52 52.80 -16.39
CA ILE A 3 7.24 51.42 -16.79
C ILE A 3 7.32 50.55 -15.53
N ARG A 4 6.17 50.04 -15.08
CA ARG A 4 6.11 48.99 -14.06
C ARG A 4 6.30 47.63 -14.75
N ILE A 5 7.50 47.07 -14.64
CA ILE A 5 7.75 45.66 -14.96
C ILE A 5 7.22 44.84 -13.78
N SER A 6 6.06 44.21 -13.96
CA SER A 6 5.54 43.23 -13.00
C SER A 6 6.11 41.87 -13.38
N ILE A 7 7.11 41.40 -12.64
CA ILE A 7 7.60 40.03 -12.73
C ILE A 7 6.54 39.15 -12.05
N LEU A 8 5.72 38.48 -12.86
CA LEU A 8 4.83 37.43 -12.40
C LEU A 8 5.70 36.19 -12.13
N ILE A 9 6.16 36.03 -10.89
CA ILE A 9 6.71 34.76 -10.42
C ILE A 9 5.53 33.78 -10.35
N LEU A 10 5.36 33.01 -11.42
CA LEU A 10 4.48 31.85 -11.42
C LEU A 10 5.11 30.82 -10.47
N VAL A 11 4.78 30.92 -9.18
CA VAL A 11 4.94 29.79 -8.25
C VAL A 11 3.97 28.74 -8.77
N ILE A 12 4.46 27.86 -9.64
CA ILE A 12 3.80 26.57 -9.90
C ILE A 12 3.91 25.84 -8.57
N SER A 13 2.93 26.06 -7.70
CA SER A 13 2.58 25.12 -6.67
C SER A 13 2.21 23.84 -7.41
N ILE A 14 3.21 22.97 -7.62
CA ILE A 14 2.99 21.56 -7.93
C ILE A 14 2.33 20.99 -6.68
N LEU A 15 1.02 21.25 -6.55
CA LEU A 15 0.15 20.42 -5.76
C LEU A 15 0.21 19.07 -6.45
N HIS A 16 1.09 18.20 -5.96
CA HIS A 16 1.03 16.78 -6.28
C HIS A 16 -0.35 16.30 -5.86
N GLN A 17 -1.25 16.26 -6.82
CA GLN A 17 -2.62 15.81 -6.65
C GLN A 17 -2.53 14.32 -6.36
N ALA A 18 -2.60 13.97 -5.07
CA ALA A 18 -2.63 12.59 -4.64
C ALA A 18 -3.91 11.94 -5.18
N ASN A 19 -3.73 11.16 -6.25
CA ASN A 19 -4.55 10.01 -6.59
C ASN A 19 -6.07 10.27 -6.75
N GLY A 20 -6.43 11.34 -7.48
CA GLY A 20 -7.82 11.65 -7.83
C GLY A 20 -8.31 11.06 -9.16
N ASP A 21 -7.42 10.90 -10.16
CA ASP A 21 -7.87 10.78 -11.56
C ASP A 21 -7.27 9.59 -12.35
N ASN A 22 -6.50 8.68 -11.72
CA ASN A 22 -5.81 7.58 -12.42
C ASN A 22 -6.48 6.20 -12.28
N CYS A 23 -7.78 6.17 -12.02
CA CYS A 23 -8.55 4.94 -12.01
C CYS A 23 -8.68 4.36 -13.43
N ASN A 24 -8.65 3.04 -13.54
CA ASN A 24 -9.02 2.38 -14.79
C ASN A 24 -10.47 2.76 -15.11
N GLN A 25 -10.75 3.11 -16.37
CA GLN A 25 -12.10 3.46 -16.80
C GLN A 25 -13.02 2.25 -16.71
N TRP A 26 -14.29 2.48 -16.38
CA TRP A 26 -15.34 1.45 -16.38
C TRP A 26 -16.58 1.99 -17.08
N SER A 27 -17.43 1.09 -17.58
CA SER A 27 -18.64 1.49 -18.29
C SER A 27 -19.69 2.03 -17.32
N LYS A 28 -20.32 3.15 -17.68
CA LYS A 28 -21.47 3.73 -16.96
C LYS A 28 -22.81 3.31 -17.56
N GLU A 29 -22.80 2.45 -18.58
CA GLU A 29 -24.00 1.96 -19.23
C GLU A 29 -24.76 0.97 -18.33
N LYS A 30 -26.10 1.06 -18.35
CA LYS A 30 -26.97 0.40 -17.36
C LYS A 30 -26.98 -1.14 -17.45
N ASP A 31 -26.53 -1.69 -18.57
CA ASP A 31 -26.59 -3.14 -18.87
C ASP A 31 -25.21 -3.76 -19.14
N ILE A 32 -24.13 -3.10 -18.68
CA ILE A 32 -22.78 -3.63 -18.76
C ILE A 32 -22.31 -4.06 -17.36
N LEU A 33 -21.87 -5.31 -17.24
CA LEU A 33 -21.20 -5.81 -16.05
C LEU A 33 -19.74 -5.33 -16.04
N ASN A 34 -19.39 -4.54 -15.03
CA ASN A 34 -17.99 -4.17 -14.77
C ASN A 34 -17.36 -5.19 -13.83
N VAL A 35 -16.28 -5.84 -14.28
CA VAL A 35 -15.51 -6.79 -13.48
C VAL A 35 -14.20 -6.14 -13.06
N HIS A 36 -14.00 -5.96 -11.76
CA HIS A 36 -12.80 -5.37 -11.19
C HIS A 36 -11.84 -6.48 -10.74
N LEU A 37 -10.74 -6.65 -11.47
CA LEU A 37 -9.69 -7.59 -11.09
C LEU A 37 -8.74 -6.93 -10.08
N ILE A 38 -8.74 -7.42 -8.85
CA ILE A 38 -7.89 -6.93 -7.77
C ILE A 38 -6.71 -7.89 -7.60
N CYS A 39 -5.58 -7.58 -8.23
CA CYS A 39 -4.35 -8.33 -8.02
C CYS A 39 -3.77 -7.99 -6.65
N HIS A 40 -3.54 -9.01 -5.83
CA HIS A 40 -2.93 -8.88 -4.50
C HIS A 40 -2.03 -10.09 -4.21
N THR A 41 -1.31 -10.01 -3.10
CA THR A 41 -0.68 -11.16 -2.44
C THR A 41 -1.11 -11.13 -0.97
N HIS A 42 -1.04 -12.28 -0.30
CA HIS A 42 -1.27 -12.37 1.14
C HIS A 42 0.01 -12.92 1.75
N ASP A 43 0.72 -12.05 2.47
CA ASP A 43 2.06 -12.32 2.96
C ASP A 43 2.08 -12.37 4.49
N ASP A 44 1.85 -13.55 5.06
CA ASP A 44 1.88 -13.74 6.51
C ASP A 44 3.20 -13.26 7.15
N LEU A 45 3.08 -12.33 8.10
CA LEU A 45 4.18 -11.85 8.93
C LEU A 45 4.54 -12.86 10.04
N GLY A 46 4.80 -14.09 9.61
CA GLY A 46 5.04 -15.25 10.46
C GLY A 46 3.82 -16.17 10.52
N TRP A 47 4.01 -17.44 10.19
CA TRP A 47 2.99 -18.49 10.28
C TRP A 47 3.69 -19.87 10.29
N ILE A 48 3.85 -20.52 9.14
CA ILE A 48 4.62 -21.77 9.01
C ILE A 48 6.13 -21.49 9.07
N LYS A 49 6.56 -20.34 8.54
CA LYS A 49 7.95 -19.85 8.59
C LYS A 49 8.04 -18.59 9.45
N THR A 50 9.24 -18.27 9.91
CA THR A 50 9.51 -16.96 10.53
C THR A 50 9.43 -15.83 9.51
N VAL A 51 9.31 -14.59 9.98
CA VAL A 51 9.31 -13.38 9.12
C VAL A 51 10.53 -13.34 8.19
N ASP A 52 11.72 -13.68 8.69
CA ASP A 52 12.97 -13.69 7.91
C ASP A 52 12.98 -14.79 6.85
N GLU A 53 12.48 -15.96 7.18
CA GLU A 53 12.41 -17.08 6.26
C GLU A 53 11.37 -16.85 5.16
N TYR A 54 10.26 -16.19 5.47
CA TYR A 54 9.31 -15.68 4.47
C TYR A 54 9.93 -14.58 3.61
N TYR A 55 10.63 -13.61 4.20
CA TYR A 55 11.21 -12.51 3.44
C TYR A 55 12.28 -12.96 2.45
N TYR A 56 13.28 -13.73 2.92
CA TYR A 56 14.41 -14.18 2.11
C TYR A 56 14.12 -15.44 1.28
N GLY A 57 12.99 -16.12 1.51
CA GLY A 57 12.64 -17.36 0.84
C GLY A 57 13.46 -18.57 1.28
N ALA A 58 13.83 -18.61 2.56
CA ALA A 58 14.45 -19.77 3.18
C ALA A 58 13.41 -20.87 3.47
N ARG A 59 13.89 -22.07 3.82
CA ARG A 59 13.08 -23.27 4.11
C ARG A 59 12.00 -23.55 3.04
N LYS A 60 12.41 -23.59 1.77
CA LYS A 60 11.52 -23.80 0.63
C LYS A 60 10.74 -25.12 0.69
N ASN A 61 11.25 -26.10 1.44
CA ASN A 61 10.59 -27.38 1.70
C ASN A 61 9.33 -27.25 2.59
N LEU A 62 9.20 -26.17 3.38
CA LEU A 62 7.98 -25.87 4.13
C LEU A 62 6.99 -25.11 3.25
N VAL A 63 7.42 -23.95 2.75
CA VAL A 63 6.64 -23.10 1.84
C VAL A 63 7.59 -22.44 0.84
N PRO A 64 7.43 -22.67 -0.49
CA PRO A 64 8.36 -22.22 -1.53
C PRO A 64 8.14 -20.76 -1.94
N VAL A 65 8.03 -19.85 -0.97
CA VAL A 65 7.76 -18.42 -1.17
C VAL A 65 8.87 -17.54 -0.61
N GLY A 66 9.14 -16.39 -1.25
CA GLY A 66 10.05 -15.35 -0.77
C GLY A 66 9.52 -13.95 -1.08
N VAL A 67 9.12 -13.19 -0.06
CA VAL A 67 8.37 -11.92 -0.22
C VAL A 67 9.17 -10.85 -0.96
N GLN A 68 10.49 -10.79 -0.75
CA GLN A 68 11.33 -9.83 -1.49
C GLN A 68 11.26 -10.03 -3.02
N TYR A 69 11.10 -11.28 -3.47
CA TYR A 69 11.02 -11.60 -4.89
C TYR A 69 9.65 -11.24 -5.46
N ILE A 70 8.59 -11.38 -4.66
CA ILE A 70 7.24 -10.93 -5.04
C ILE A 70 7.26 -9.42 -5.30
N LEU A 71 7.74 -8.61 -4.36
CA LEU A 71 7.84 -7.15 -4.52
C LEU A 71 8.69 -6.76 -5.74
N ASN A 72 9.85 -7.39 -5.92
CA ASN A 72 10.71 -7.11 -7.08
C ASN A 72 10.01 -7.38 -8.41
N THR A 73 9.30 -8.51 -8.51
CA THR A 73 8.56 -8.88 -9.73
C THR A 73 7.35 -7.97 -9.93
N VAL A 74 6.58 -7.66 -8.88
CA VAL A 74 5.44 -6.73 -8.95
C VAL A 74 5.89 -5.37 -9.47
N ILE A 75 6.93 -4.77 -8.87
CA ILE A 75 7.47 -3.48 -9.31
C ILE A 75 7.88 -3.54 -10.79
N THR A 76 8.63 -4.58 -11.17
CA THR A 76 9.09 -4.77 -12.56
C THR A 76 7.91 -4.91 -13.54
N GLU A 77 6.88 -5.68 -13.18
CA GLU A 77 5.73 -5.90 -14.06
C GLU A 77 4.83 -4.67 -14.17
N LEU A 78 4.66 -3.90 -13.09
CA LEU A 78 3.87 -2.67 -13.13
C LEU A 78 4.56 -1.57 -13.97
N GLN A 79 5.88 -1.53 -14.00
CA GLN A 79 6.61 -0.57 -14.84
C GLN A 79 6.43 -0.81 -16.35
N LYS A 80 6.07 -2.04 -16.76
CA LYS A 80 5.90 -2.40 -18.17
C LYS A 80 4.58 -1.90 -18.77
N ASP A 81 3.57 -1.63 -17.94
CA ASP A 81 2.23 -1.26 -18.40
C ASP A 81 1.51 -0.40 -17.34
N LEU A 82 1.17 0.82 -17.74
CA LEU A 82 0.53 1.83 -16.89
C LEU A 82 -0.91 1.46 -16.50
N SER A 83 -1.54 0.47 -17.13
CA SER A 83 -2.89 -0.01 -16.79
C SER A 83 -2.91 -1.05 -15.66
N ARG A 84 -1.76 -1.68 -15.37
CA ARG A 84 -1.65 -2.70 -14.33
C ARG A 84 -1.75 -2.07 -12.95
N ARG A 85 -2.38 -2.81 -12.03
CA ARG A 85 -2.63 -2.41 -10.65
C ARG A 85 -2.28 -3.56 -9.71
N PHE A 86 -1.85 -3.24 -8.50
CA PHE A 86 -1.58 -4.21 -7.45
C PHE A 86 -1.91 -3.62 -6.07
N SER A 87 -2.57 -4.41 -5.22
CA SER A 87 -2.87 -4.06 -3.84
C SER A 87 -1.86 -4.71 -2.90
N TRP A 88 -1.25 -3.93 -2.01
CA TRP A 88 -0.28 -4.41 -1.02
C TRP A 88 -0.80 -4.17 0.40
N ALA A 89 -0.89 -5.21 1.23
CA ALA A 89 -1.46 -5.12 2.57
C ALA A 89 -0.40 -5.06 3.67
N GLU A 90 0.54 -6.00 3.69
CA GLU A 90 1.43 -6.21 4.84
C GLU A 90 2.62 -5.25 4.83
N THR A 91 2.47 -4.11 5.52
CA THR A 91 3.47 -3.02 5.50
C THR A 91 4.77 -3.39 6.21
N GLY A 92 4.78 -4.36 7.12
CA GLY A 92 6.00 -4.85 7.77
C GLY A 92 7.02 -5.40 6.77
N PHE A 93 6.58 -6.19 5.77
CA PHE A 93 7.47 -6.65 4.70
C PHE A 93 7.85 -5.53 3.74
N LEU A 94 6.93 -4.61 3.42
CA LEU A 94 7.21 -3.44 2.60
C LEU A 94 8.33 -2.59 3.23
N TRP A 95 8.24 -2.34 4.54
CA TRP A 95 9.25 -1.58 5.27
C TRP A 95 10.60 -2.29 5.24
N ARG A 96 10.63 -3.61 5.44
CA ARG A 96 11.86 -4.38 5.32
C ARG A 96 12.48 -4.26 3.92
N TRP A 97 11.66 -4.30 2.88
CA TRP A 97 12.10 -4.09 1.50
C TRP A 97 12.69 -2.69 1.31
N ILE A 98 12.00 -1.65 1.75
CA ILE A 98 12.45 -0.25 1.66
C ILE A 98 13.84 -0.06 2.29
N ASN A 99 14.08 -0.65 3.46
CA ASN A 99 15.34 -0.48 4.20
C ASN A 99 16.50 -1.31 3.65
N THR A 100 16.24 -2.31 2.83
CA THR A 100 17.28 -3.21 2.29
C THR A 100 17.61 -2.93 0.82
N HIS A 101 16.85 -2.05 0.15
CA HIS A 101 17.00 -1.75 -1.27
C HIS A 101 17.61 -0.36 -1.52
N SER A 102 18.12 -0.13 -2.72
CA SER A 102 18.78 1.13 -3.10
C SER A 102 17.79 2.30 -3.24
N ASP A 103 18.30 3.54 -3.19
CA ASP A 103 17.50 4.74 -3.46
C ASP A 103 16.78 4.70 -4.82
N PHE A 104 17.44 4.16 -5.84
CA PHE A 104 16.84 4.01 -7.17
C PHE A 104 15.62 3.08 -7.13
N GLN A 105 15.71 1.96 -6.43
CA GLN A 105 14.61 1.01 -6.29
C GLN A 105 13.47 1.60 -5.45
N ARG A 106 13.79 2.28 -4.35
CA ARG A 106 12.80 3.02 -3.54
C ARG A 106 12.07 4.07 -4.36
N HIS A 107 12.78 4.81 -5.21
CA HIS A 107 12.19 5.81 -6.11
C HIS A 107 11.21 5.19 -7.12
N ASN A 108 11.54 4.02 -7.66
CA ASN A 108 10.64 3.29 -8.56
C ASN A 108 9.36 2.86 -7.86
N LEU A 109 9.47 2.31 -6.63
CA LEU A 109 8.32 1.98 -5.79
C LEU A 109 7.46 3.23 -5.50
N ALA A 110 8.08 4.32 -5.05
CA ALA A 110 7.38 5.57 -4.74
C ALA A 110 6.64 6.14 -5.96
N LYS A 111 7.22 6.06 -7.16
CA LYS A 111 6.55 6.43 -8.41
C LYS A 111 5.31 5.59 -8.69
N LEU A 112 5.37 4.27 -8.46
CA LEU A 112 4.22 3.39 -8.67
C LEU A 112 3.08 3.70 -7.68
N VAL A 113 3.41 3.96 -6.42
CA VAL A 113 2.43 4.41 -5.40
C VAL A 113 1.83 5.76 -5.80
N GLN A 114 2.67 6.72 -6.19
CA GLN A 114 2.23 8.06 -6.61
C GLN A 114 1.31 8.02 -7.84
N LYS A 115 1.55 7.10 -8.79
CA LYS A 115 0.72 6.90 -9.98
C LYS A 115 -0.56 6.12 -9.72
N GLY A 116 -0.72 5.55 -8.52
CA GLY A 116 -1.83 4.66 -8.18
C GLY A 116 -1.73 3.27 -8.81
N GLN A 117 -0.54 2.86 -9.25
CA GLN A 117 -0.31 1.49 -9.75
C GLN A 117 -0.14 0.48 -8.61
N ILE A 118 0.46 0.91 -7.49
CA ILE A 118 0.45 0.17 -6.23
C ILE A 118 -0.45 0.94 -5.28
N GLU A 119 -1.51 0.29 -4.80
CA GLU A 119 -2.34 0.80 -3.72
C GLU A 119 -1.98 0.06 -2.43
N ILE A 120 -1.75 0.82 -1.35
CA ILE A 120 -1.60 0.24 -0.02
C ILE A 120 -3.00 0.08 0.57
N VAL A 121 -3.32 -1.13 1.04
CA VAL A 121 -4.62 -1.46 1.64
C VAL A 121 -4.42 -1.90 3.09
N GLY A 122 -5.40 -1.64 3.96
CA GLY A 122 -5.26 -1.88 5.41
C GLY A 122 -4.34 -0.86 6.08
N GLY A 123 -3.04 -0.89 5.80
CA GLY A 123 -2.05 0.08 6.29
C GLY A 123 -1.45 -0.21 7.66
N GLY A 124 -1.92 -1.26 8.35
CA GLY A 124 -1.31 -1.74 9.57
C GLY A 124 0.05 -2.39 9.32
N TRP A 125 0.82 -2.59 10.39
CA TRP A 125 2.07 -3.34 10.32
C TRP A 125 1.84 -4.77 9.84
N VAL A 126 0.76 -5.37 10.32
CA VAL A 126 0.26 -6.72 10.02
C VAL A 126 -1.24 -6.66 9.71
N GLN A 127 -1.79 -7.73 9.14
CA GLN A 127 -3.21 -8.03 9.22
C GLN A 127 -3.48 -8.71 10.59
N ASN A 128 -3.84 -7.92 11.62
CA ASN A 128 -3.99 -8.44 12.98
C ASN A 128 -5.20 -9.36 13.13
N ASP A 129 -5.11 -10.33 14.04
CA ASP A 129 -6.27 -11.09 14.50
C ASP A 129 -7.32 -10.18 15.15
N GLU A 130 -8.59 -10.57 15.05
CA GLU A 130 -9.73 -9.84 15.57
C GLU A 130 -10.40 -10.53 16.78
N ALA A 131 -10.04 -11.78 17.07
CA ALA A 131 -10.64 -12.54 18.18
C ALA A 131 -9.88 -12.36 19.51
N THR A 132 -8.56 -12.32 19.47
CA THR A 132 -7.68 -12.39 20.64
C THR A 132 -6.85 -11.12 20.88
N ALA A 133 -6.79 -10.22 19.90
CA ALA A 133 -6.03 -8.98 20.02
C ALA A 133 -6.74 -7.96 20.93
N HIS A 134 -5.97 -7.30 21.79
CA HIS A 134 -6.47 -6.18 22.57
C HIS A 134 -6.47 -4.90 21.72
N TYR A 135 -7.50 -4.06 21.86
CA TYR A 135 -7.66 -2.87 21.01
C TYR A 135 -6.47 -1.90 21.06
N VAL A 136 -5.75 -1.83 22.19
CA VAL A 136 -4.52 -1.03 22.31
C VAL A 136 -3.45 -1.52 21.36
N ASP A 137 -3.22 -2.83 21.27
CA ASP A 137 -2.21 -3.42 20.38
C ASP A 137 -2.62 -3.26 18.91
N ILE A 138 -3.92 -3.34 18.62
CA ILE A 138 -4.47 -3.04 17.30
C ILE A 138 -4.17 -1.59 16.91
N ILE A 139 -4.44 -0.62 17.80
CA ILE A 139 -4.16 0.79 17.56
C ILE A 139 -2.66 1.02 17.37
N ASP A 140 -1.81 0.43 18.20
CA ASP A 140 -0.37 0.62 18.14
C ASP A 140 0.23 0.11 16.82
N GLN A 141 -0.13 -1.11 16.40
CA GLN A 141 0.37 -1.67 15.15
C GLN A 141 -0.17 -0.92 13.92
N MET A 142 -1.43 -0.46 13.96
CA MET A 142 -2.02 0.39 12.92
C MET A 142 -1.31 1.74 12.84
N ALA A 143 -1.16 2.43 13.96
CA ALA A 143 -0.52 3.74 14.03
C ALA A 143 0.94 3.67 13.58
N PHE A 144 1.64 2.58 13.89
CA PHE A 144 3.01 2.37 13.43
C PHE A 144 3.11 2.23 11.91
N GLY A 145 2.29 1.34 11.32
CA GLY A 145 2.25 1.14 9.87
C GLY A 145 1.87 2.41 9.11
N LEU A 146 0.77 3.05 9.52
CA LEU A 146 0.27 4.28 8.89
C LEU A 146 1.28 5.44 8.98
N ARG A 147 1.96 5.60 10.13
CA ARG A 147 3.03 6.60 10.28
C ARG A 147 4.16 6.34 9.30
N LYS A 148 4.60 5.09 9.16
CA LYS A 148 5.69 4.73 8.23
C LYS A 148 5.31 4.96 6.78
N LEU A 149 4.06 4.66 6.40
CA LEU A 149 3.54 4.96 5.07
C LEU A 149 3.53 6.46 4.79
N ASN A 150 3.06 7.27 5.74
CA ASN A 150 3.04 8.72 5.60
C ASN A 150 4.46 9.31 5.50
N GLU A 151 5.40 8.84 6.33
CA GLU A 151 6.81 9.24 6.27
C GLU A 151 7.46 8.88 4.91
N THR A 152 7.05 7.76 4.29
CA THR A 152 7.68 7.24 3.07
C THR A 152 7.05 7.80 1.78
N PHE A 153 5.72 7.83 1.72
CA PHE A 153 4.96 8.11 0.49
C PHE A 153 4.03 9.33 0.62
N GLY A 154 3.97 9.95 1.80
CA GLY A 154 3.04 11.03 2.12
C GLY A 154 1.60 10.62 1.86
N ARG A 155 0.81 11.58 1.37
CA ARG A 155 -0.62 11.39 1.09
C ARG A 155 -0.93 10.28 0.08
N CYS A 156 -0.01 9.96 -0.82
CA CYS A 156 -0.24 8.89 -1.81
C CYS A 156 -0.14 7.48 -1.21
N GLY A 157 0.52 7.31 -0.07
CA GLY A 157 0.60 6.03 0.64
C GLY A 157 -0.46 5.82 1.70
N ALA A 158 -1.35 6.79 1.91
CA ALA A 158 -2.47 6.64 2.83
C ALA A 158 -3.46 5.61 2.26
N PRO A 159 -3.72 4.48 2.97
CA PRO A 159 -4.71 3.50 2.51
C PRO A 159 -6.08 4.15 2.45
N ARG A 160 -6.99 3.68 1.60
CA ARG A 160 -8.39 4.17 1.56
C ARG A 160 -9.41 3.16 2.05
N VAL A 161 -8.98 1.90 2.14
CA VAL A 161 -9.82 0.76 2.48
C VAL A 161 -9.09 -0.10 3.50
N ALA A 162 -9.88 -0.69 4.41
CA ALA A 162 -9.42 -1.78 5.25
C ALA A 162 -9.24 -3.07 4.41
N TRP A 163 -8.36 -3.95 4.85
CA TRP A 163 -8.13 -5.25 4.23
C TRP A 163 -7.91 -6.29 5.32
N GLN A 164 -8.89 -7.16 5.52
CA GLN A 164 -8.93 -8.20 6.56
C GLN A 164 -9.49 -9.47 5.92
N ILE A 165 -8.66 -10.15 5.11
CA ILE A 165 -9.11 -11.29 4.29
C ILE A 165 -8.92 -12.66 4.95
N ASP A 166 -8.07 -12.74 5.98
CA ASP A 166 -7.70 -14.00 6.64
C ASP A 166 -7.81 -14.05 8.18
N PRO A 167 -8.33 -13.04 8.92
CA PRO A 167 -8.73 -13.29 10.30
C PRO A 167 -9.86 -14.32 10.39
N PHE A 168 -9.83 -15.14 11.43
CA PHE A 168 -10.85 -16.17 11.65
C PHE A 168 -12.06 -15.61 12.40
N GLY A 169 -12.84 -14.81 11.67
CA GLY A 169 -13.98 -14.05 12.20
C GLY A 169 -13.62 -12.56 12.37
N HIS A 170 -14.65 -11.71 12.37
CA HIS A 170 -14.48 -10.26 12.45
C HIS A 170 -15.16 -9.69 13.68
N SER A 171 -14.49 -8.73 14.32
CA SER A 171 -14.98 -8.03 15.49
C SER A 171 -15.67 -6.74 15.10
N LYS A 172 -16.74 -6.38 15.83
CA LYS A 172 -17.35 -5.05 15.71
C LYS A 172 -16.35 -3.94 16.05
N GLU A 173 -15.41 -4.22 16.96
CA GLU A 173 -14.43 -3.25 17.40
C GLU A 173 -13.45 -2.87 16.29
N MET A 174 -12.99 -3.83 15.48
CA MET A 174 -12.13 -3.52 14.33
C MET A 174 -12.84 -2.60 13.32
N ALA A 175 -14.13 -2.84 13.06
CA ALA A 175 -14.93 -1.97 12.20
C ALA A 175 -15.07 -0.55 12.78
N ASN A 176 -15.29 -0.41 14.10
CA ASN A 176 -15.31 0.88 14.78
C ASN A 176 -13.97 1.61 14.67
N LEU A 177 -12.86 0.90 14.91
CA LEU A 177 -11.51 1.44 14.84
C LEU A 177 -11.21 1.94 13.42
N PHE A 178 -11.45 1.14 12.38
CA PHE A 178 -11.26 1.57 10.99
C PHE A 178 -12.11 2.79 10.62
N ALA A 179 -13.33 2.90 11.13
CA ALA A 179 -14.18 4.08 10.88
C ALA A 179 -13.66 5.36 11.56
N MET A 180 -12.93 5.23 12.67
CA MET A 180 -12.35 6.37 13.40
C MET A 180 -10.97 6.78 12.86
N VAL A 181 -10.22 5.85 12.28
CA VAL A 181 -8.95 6.17 11.61
C VAL A 181 -9.26 7.04 10.39
N ARG A 182 -8.89 8.31 10.47
CA ARG A 182 -8.82 9.17 9.28
C ARG A 182 -7.67 8.70 8.42
N LEU A 183 -8.03 7.89 7.43
CA LEU A 183 -7.25 7.56 6.25
C LEU A 183 -7.02 8.82 5.39
#